data_AF-A0AAV1KB72-F1
#
_entry.id   AF-A0AAV1KB72-F1
#
_cell.length_a   1.000
_cell.length_b   1.000
_cell.length_c   1.000
_cell.angle_alpha   90.00
_cell.angle_beta   90.00
_cell.angle_gamma   90.00
#
_symmetry.space_group_name_H-M   'P 1'
#
loop_
_entity.id
_entity.type
_entity.pdbx_description
1 polymer ?
#
loop_
_entity_poly.entity_id
_entity_poly.type
_entity_poly.pdbx_seq_one_letter_code
_entity_poly.pdbx_strand_id
1 'polypeptide(L)' 'MQITSTSTEPCQRISLNIVGPLPEAGPAKLRFILTIQDDLSKFSCAYPIRSTTAEKTSECLLHQFLAFLR' A
#
# COMPACT_ATOMS: atom_id res chain seq x y z
N MET A 1 25.57 -8.94 -7.74
CA MET A 1 24.24 -9.02 -7.10
C MET A 1 23.27 -9.55 -8.14
N GLN A 2 22.94 -10.84 -8.08
CA GLN A 2 21.97 -11.43 -9.02
C GLN A 2 20.59 -11.30 -8.37
N ILE A 3 19.74 -10.42 -8.89
CA ILE A 3 18.36 -10.26 -8.41
C ILE A 3 17.52 -11.35 -9.09
N THR A 4 17.47 -12.54 -8.51
CA THR A 4 16.57 -13.62 -8.94
C THR A 4 15.28 -13.62 -8.11
N SER A 5 14.63 -12.47 -7.95
CA SER A 5 13.35 -12.36 -7.26
C SER A 5 12.23 -12.13 -8.26
N THR A 6 12.06 -13.07 -9.18
CA THR A 6 10.86 -13.11 -10.03
C THR A 6 9.76 -13.81 -9.26
N SER A 7 8.70 -13.11 -8.88
CA SER A 7 7.50 -13.72 -8.32
C SER A 7 6.86 -14.67 -9.34
N THR A 8 6.43 -15.85 -8.87
CA THR A 8 5.77 -16.90 -9.66
C THR A 8 4.27 -16.97 -9.41
N GLU A 9 3.77 -16.33 -8.34
CA GLU A 9 2.34 -16.25 -8.02
C GLU A 9 1.94 -14.83 -7.59
N PRO A 10 0.67 -14.42 -7.82
CA PRO A 10 0.17 -13.14 -7.32
C PRO A 10 0.29 -13.05 -5.79
N CYS A 11 0.60 -11.85 -5.30
CA CYS A 11 0.77 -11.53 -3.88
C CYS A 11 1.94 -12.20 -3.17
N GLN A 12 2.81 -12.93 -3.89
CA GLN A 12 4.05 -13.49 -3.33
C GLN A 12 5.01 -12.41 -2.84
N ARG A 13 5.03 -11.26 -3.54
CA ARG A 13 5.81 -10.09 -3.17
C ARG A 13 5.01 -8.84 -3.45
N ILE A 14 4.75 -8.07 -2.40
CA ILE A 14 4.12 -6.77 -2.49
C ILE A 14 5.10 -5.68 -2.06
N SER A 15 5.06 -4.55 -2.74
CA SER A 15 5.80 -3.34 -2.37
C SER A 15 4.83 -2.34 -1.76
N LEU A 16 5.22 -1.76 -0.63
CA LEU A 16 4.49 -0.69 0.05
C LEU A 16 5.29 0.60 -0.08
N ASN A 17 4.60 1.71 -0.37
CA ASN A 17 5.20 3.03 -0.36
C ASN A 17 4.20 4.06 0.16
N ILE A 18 4.71 5.18 0.68
CA ILE A 18 3.91 6.29 1.19
C ILE A 18 4.24 7.54 0.39
N VAL A 19 3.20 8.19 -0.16
CA VAL A 19 3.30 9.47 -0.83
C VAL A 19 2.77 10.57 0.10
N GLY A 20 3.56 11.63 0.29
CA GLY A 20 3.16 12.83 1.02
C GLY A 20 4.29 13.41 1.88
N PRO A 21 3.97 14.41 2.72
CA PRO A 21 2.64 14.97 2.95
C PRO A 21 2.10 15.74 1.73
N LEU A 22 0.81 15.58 1.47
CA LEU A 22 0.01 16.32 0.47
C LEU A 22 -0.83 17.39 1.18
N PRO A 23 -1.38 18.38 0.45
CA PRO A 23 -2.38 19.28 1.01
C PRO A 23 -3.52 18.50 1.68
N GLU A 24 -3.96 18.96 2.86
CA GLU A 24 -5.01 18.26 3.60
C GLU A 24 -6.31 18.19 2.80
N ALA A 25 -6.86 16.98 2.69
CA ALA A 25 -8.12 16.73 2.00
C ALA A 25 -9.25 16.40 2.99
N GLY A 26 -10.30 17.21 2.94
CA GLY A 26 -11.57 16.98 3.64
C GLY A 26 -11.51 17.06 5.18
N PRO A 27 -12.65 16.84 5.85
CA PRO A 27 -12.75 16.95 7.32
C PRO A 27 -11.85 15.96 8.07
N ALA A 28 -11.51 14.84 7.43
CA ALA A 28 -10.65 13.80 7.98
C ALA A 28 -9.14 14.16 7.95
N LYS A 29 -8.76 15.30 7.35
CA LYS A 29 -7.37 15.79 7.26
C LYS A 29 -6.41 14.76 6.67
N LEU A 30 -6.85 14.08 5.61
CA LEU A 30 -6.04 13.09 4.90
C LEU A 30 -4.92 13.81 4.19
N ARG A 31 -3.68 13.33 4.35
CA ARG A 31 -2.48 14.01 3.84
C ARG A 31 -1.42 13.06 3.30
N PHE A 32 -1.68 11.75 3.29
CA PHE A 32 -0.79 10.75 2.74
C PHE A 32 -1.57 9.74 1.92
N ILE A 33 -0.88 9.07 1.01
CA ILE A 33 -1.41 7.95 0.23
C ILE A 33 -0.50 6.75 0.47
N LEU A 34 -1.05 5.65 0.98
CA LEU A 34 -0.39 4.34 0.99
C LEU A 34 -0.59 3.70 -0.38
N THR A 35 0.48 3.45 -1.10
CA THR A 35 0.46 2.69 -2.35
C THR A 35 0.92 1.27 -2.10
N ILE A 36 0.20 0.30 -2.66
CA ILE A 36 0.51 -1.12 -2.59
C ILE A 36 0.58 -1.63 -4.02
N GLN A 37 1.64 -2.35 -4.35
CA GLN A 37 1.81 -2.92 -5.68
C GLN A 37 2.26 -4.37 -5.57
N ASP A 38 1.53 -5.26 -6.24
CA ASP A 38 1.94 -6.64 -6.45
C ASP A 38 3.02 -6.73 -7.53
N ASP A 39 4.08 -7.50 -7.26
CA ASP A 39 5.23 -7.59 -8.15
C ASP A 39 4.92 -8.35 -9.44
N LEU A 40 4.12 -9.42 -9.39
CA LEU A 40 3.84 -10.24 -10.58
C LEU A 40 2.70 -9.66 -11.43
N SER A 41 1.51 -9.55 -10.85
CA SER A 41 0.29 -9.12 -11.56
C SER A 41 0.31 -7.65 -11.94
N LYS A 42 1.24 -6.87 -11.36
CA LYS A 42 1.29 -5.40 -11.45
C LYS A 42 0.02 -4.72 -10.94
N PHE A 43 -0.85 -5.44 -10.23
CA PHE A 43 -1.98 -4.85 -9.54
C PHE A 43 -1.49 -3.78 -8.57
N SER A 44 -2.09 -2.60 -8.64
CA SER A 44 -1.73 -1.47 -7.80
C SER A 44 -2.97 -0.85 -7.17
N CYS A 45 -2.91 -0.53 -5.90
CA CYS A 45 -3.94 0.24 -5.22
C CYS A 45 -3.34 1.36 -4.38
N ALA A 46 -4.17 2.36 -4.09
CA ALA A 46 -3.79 3.56 -3.37
C ALA A 46 -4.89 3.87 -2.34
N TYR A 47 -4.51 3.97 -1.07
CA TYR A 47 -5.43 4.26 0.02
C TYR A 47 -5.03 5.55 0.72
N PRO A 48 -5.97 6.48 0.95
CA PRO A 48 -5.65 7.69 1.70
C PRO A 48 -5.46 7.35 3.19
N ILE A 49 -4.37 7.82 3.78
CA ILE A 49 -4.08 7.66 5.22
C ILE A 49 -3.78 9.02 5.87
N ARG A 50 -4.11 9.14 7.15
CA ARG A 50 -3.91 10.37 7.94
C ARG A 50 -2.51 10.50 8.55
N SER A 51 -1.82 9.37 8.73
CA SER A 51 -0.54 9.25 9.44
C SER A 51 0.28 8.13 8.84
N THR A 52 1.60 8.25 8.87
CA THR A 52 2.56 7.28 8.32
C THR A 52 3.11 6.33 9.38
N THR A 53 2.44 6.20 10.53
CA THR A 53 2.89 5.26 11.56
C THR A 53 2.70 3.83 11.10
N ALA A 54 3.49 2.92 11.68
CA ALA A 54 3.43 1.51 11.38
C ALA A 54 2.02 0.93 11.66
N GLU A 55 1.37 1.35 12.76
CA GLU A 55 0.03 0.86 13.10
C GLU A 55 -1.02 1.28 12.06
N LYS A 56 -0.96 2.52 11.57
CA LYS A 56 -1.92 2.98 10.56
C LYS A 56 -1.69 2.34 9.21
N THR A 57 -0.43 2.08 8.87
CA THR A 57 -0.06 1.38 7.65
C THR A 57 -0.51 -0.08 7.69
N SER A 58 -0.31 -0.78 8.82
CA SER A 58 -0.71 -2.18 8.98
C SER A 58 -2.23 -2.35 9.02
N GLU A 59 -2.95 -1.46 9.71
CA GLU A 59 -4.42 -1.43 9.71
C GLU A 59 -4.97 -1.31 8.29
N CYS A 60 -4.41 -0.40 7.47
CA CYS A 60 -4.82 -0.23 6.08
C CYS A 60 -4.54 -1.48 5.24
N LEU A 61 -3.37 -2.10 5.41
CA LEU A 61 -3.00 -3.32 4.70
C LEU A 61 -3.97 -4.48 5.01
N LEU A 62 -4.25 -4.71 6.30
CA LEU A 62 -5.10 -5.81 6.75
C LEU A 62 -6.57 -5.61 6.35
N HIS A 63 -7.12 -4.41 6.56
CA HIS A 63 -8.55 -4.17 6.43
C HIS A 63 -8.99 -3.75 5.03
N GLN A 64 -8.10 -3.19 4.21
CA GLN A 64 -8.47 -2.77 2.85
C GLN A 64 -7.93 -3.73 1.79
N PHE A 65 -6.62 -3.97 1.77
CA PHE A 65 -5.99 -4.74 0.70
C PHE A 65 -6.26 -6.25 0.83
N LEU A 66 -5.98 -6.85 1.99
CA LEU A 66 -6.21 -8.30 2.16
C LEU A 66 -7.70 -8.66 2.18
N ALA A 67 -8.56 -7.75 2.64
CA ALA A 67 -10.00 -7.95 2.57
C ALA A 67 -10.53 -7.93 1.13
N PHE A 68 -9.92 -7.13 0.24
CA PHE A 68 -10.27 -7.09 -1.19
C PHE A 68 -9.83 -8.36 -1.95
N LEU A 69 -8.76 -9.03 -1.50
CA LEU A 69 -8.23 -10.24 -2.13
C LEU A 69 -8.97 -11.53 -1.74
N ARG A 70 -9.98 -11.44 -0.86
CA ARG A 70 -10.86 -12.56 -0.48
C ARG A 70 -12.07 -12.64 -1.40
#